data_AF-A0A535UCB6-F1
#
_entry.id   AF-A0A535UCB6-F1
#
_cell.length_a   1.000
_cell.length_b   1.000
_cell.length_c   1.000
_cell.angle_alpha   90.00
_cell.angle_beta   90.00
_cell.angle_gamma   90.00
#
_symmetry.space_group_name_H-M   'P 1'
#
loop_
_entity.id
_entity.type
_entity.pdbx_description
1 polymer ?
#
loop_
_entity_poly.entity_id
_entity_poly.type
_entity_poly.pdbx_seq_one_letter_code
_entity_poly.pdbx_strand_id
1 'polypeptide(L)'
;MDGAASGRGGCPFPHPPRSGDSAGCPVAPGWEEGTREQTERIGRQAADASRLSPERAAQMAVRAAESRADAKRLEAITELFVRTLGRKLGHGHPLSDRTGMAEFTWTVEAEARLAEVPEFCRDLTRWRVEWTAHKLGLGTTITPEVMQVKYEMWGKVSHNIREREREGLPWTDGALARFARIPDFVQGQVLEAVEGNARAMGATLVDDAVVDGVIQRWIDTGDFHEGLYGFR
;
A
#
# COMPACT_ATOMS: atom_id res chain seq x y z
N MET A 1 9.18 -47.70 -13.35
CA MET A 1 7.99 -46.83 -13.44
C MET A 1 8.11 -45.84 -12.31
N ASP A 2 8.86 -44.77 -12.56
CA ASP A 2 9.15 -43.74 -11.58
C ASP A 2 8.00 -42.72 -11.54
N GLY A 3 7.38 -42.60 -10.36
CA GLY A 3 6.33 -41.64 -10.09
C GLY A 3 6.92 -40.26 -9.82
N ALA A 4 6.58 -39.30 -10.68
CA ALA A 4 6.96 -37.90 -10.57
C ALA A 4 6.41 -37.27 -9.28
N ALA A 5 7.29 -36.74 -8.45
CA ALA A 5 6.95 -35.87 -7.34
C ALA A 5 6.59 -34.48 -7.87
N SER A 6 5.34 -34.04 -7.61
CA SER A 6 4.90 -32.67 -7.81
C SER A 6 5.81 -31.70 -7.05
N GLY A 7 6.50 -30.84 -7.80
CA GLY A 7 7.28 -29.74 -7.26
C GLY A 7 6.39 -28.78 -6.48
N ARG A 8 6.71 -28.57 -5.20
CA ARG A 8 6.16 -27.49 -4.40
C ARG A 8 6.59 -26.17 -5.05
N GLY A 9 5.64 -25.33 -5.42
CA GLY A 9 5.92 -23.97 -5.88
C GLY A 9 6.72 -23.23 -4.82
N GLY A 10 8.00 -22.98 -5.09
CA GLY A 10 8.87 -22.20 -4.21
C GLY A 10 8.40 -20.75 -4.18
N CYS A 11 8.47 -20.13 -3.00
CA CYS A 11 8.26 -18.70 -2.87
C CYS A 11 9.34 -17.97 -3.69
N PRO A 12 8.98 -17.07 -4.63
CA PRO A 12 9.95 -16.42 -5.50
C PRO A 12 10.97 -15.55 -4.74
N PHE A 13 10.67 -15.14 -3.49
CA PHE A 13 11.54 -14.30 -2.68
C PHE A 13 11.62 -14.80 -1.22
N PRO A 14 12.50 -15.77 -0.92
CA PRO A 14 12.75 -16.22 0.44
C PRO A 14 13.53 -15.17 1.24
N HIS A 15 13.05 -14.81 2.44
CA HIS A 15 13.79 -13.94 3.35
C HIS A 15 14.99 -14.65 3.99
N PRO A 16 16.07 -13.92 4.34
CA PRO A 16 17.24 -14.52 4.99
C PRO A 16 16.89 -15.07 6.39
N PRO A 17 17.39 -16.27 6.77
CA PRO A 17 17.08 -16.93 8.04
C PRO A 17 17.60 -16.14 9.25
N ARG A 18 16.95 -16.30 10.42
CA ARG A 18 17.48 -15.77 11.69
C ARG A 18 18.80 -16.48 12.03
N SER A 19 19.74 -15.77 12.65
CA SER A 19 20.91 -16.41 13.25
C SER A 19 20.46 -17.38 14.34
N GLY A 20 20.58 -18.68 14.07
CA GLY A 20 20.18 -19.76 14.98
C GLY A 20 18.96 -20.57 14.55
N ASP A 21 18.23 -20.16 13.51
CA ASP A 21 17.11 -20.95 12.97
C ASP A 21 17.62 -21.90 11.88
N SER A 22 17.34 -23.20 12.04
CA SER A 22 17.36 -24.15 10.92
C SER A 22 16.41 -23.63 9.83
N ALA A 23 16.75 -23.84 8.55
CA ALA A 23 16.02 -23.37 7.36
C ALA A 23 14.52 -23.73 7.31
N GLY A 24 13.73 -23.11 8.18
CA GLY A 24 12.29 -23.16 8.25
C GLY A 24 11.72 -21.83 7.80
N CYS A 25 10.60 -21.87 7.08
CA CYS A 25 9.88 -20.67 6.69
C CYS A 25 9.56 -19.82 7.93
N PRO A 26 9.70 -18.48 7.87
CA PRO A 26 9.24 -17.62 8.96
C PRO A 26 7.77 -17.93 9.24
N VAL A 27 7.48 -18.28 10.50
CA VAL A 27 6.10 -18.46 10.95
C VAL A 27 5.47 -17.07 10.92
N ALA A 28 4.46 -16.88 10.06
CA ALA A 28 3.71 -15.63 10.04
C ALA A 28 3.25 -15.31 11.47
N PRO A 29 3.26 -14.02 11.87
CA PRO A 29 2.90 -13.63 13.23
C PRO A 29 1.54 -14.21 13.59
N GLY A 30 1.47 -14.88 14.75
CA GLY A 30 0.22 -15.44 15.25
C GLY A 30 -0.77 -14.32 15.57
N TRP A 31 -2.05 -14.54 15.33
CA TRP A 31 -3.08 -13.62 15.82
C TRP A 31 -3.37 -13.92 17.29
N GLU A 32 -3.45 -12.87 18.12
CA GLU A 32 -4.07 -12.99 19.44
C GLU A 32 -5.53 -13.44 19.28
N GLU A 33 -6.03 -14.25 20.21
CA GLU A 33 -7.37 -14.83 20.15
C GLU A 33 -8.45 -13.75 19.91
N GLY A 34 -9.36 -13.99 18.96
CA GLY A 34 -10.42 -13.04 18.58
C GLY A 34 -9.96 -11.77 17.83
N THR A 35 -8.68 -11.43 17.83
CA THR A 35 -8.16 -10.18 17.23
C THR A 35 -8.35 -10.14 15.72
N ARG A 36 -8.18 -11.28 15.03
CA ARG A 36 -8.42 -11.38 13.58
C ARG A 36 -9.88 -11.12 13.24
N GLU A 37 -10.80 -11.77 13.95
CA GLU A 37 -12.24 -11.62 13.73
C GLU A 37 -12.70 -10.19 14.02
N GLN A 38 -12.15 -9.56 15.06
CA GLN A 38 -12.39 -8.15 15.38
C GLN A 38 -11.87 -7.24 14.25
N THR A 39 -10.67 -7.50 13.74
CA THR A 39 -10.07 -6.76 12.61
C THR A 39 -10.93 -6.84 11.36
N GLU A 40 -11.40 -8.05 11.01
CA GLU A 40 -12.32 -8.25 9.89
C GLU A 40 -13.64 -7.50 10.11
N ARG A 41 -14.19 -7.54 11.33
CA ARG A 41 -15.43 -6.83 11.67
C ARG A 41 -15.30 -5.32 11.50
N ILE A 42 -14.19 -4.74 11.98
CA ILE A 42 -13.86 -3.32 11.78
C ILE A 42 -13.83 -3.02 10.29
N GLY A 43 -13.14 -3.86 9.50
CA GLY A 43 -13.07 -3.68 8.05
C GLY A 43 -14.44 -3.71 7.37
N ARG A 44 -15.30 -4.70 7.69
CA ARG A 44 -16.67 -4.79 7.16
C ARG A 44 -17.51 -3.56 7.51
N GLN A 45 -17.39 -3.05 8.74
CA GLN A 45 -18.12 -1.88 9.20
C GLN A 45 -17.70 -0.58 8.48
N ALA A 46 -16.45 -0.48 8.06
CA ALA A 46 -15.92 0.67 7.35
C ALA A 46 -16.12 0.60 5.81
N ALA A 47 -16.68 -0.49 5.28
CA ALA A 47 -16.70 -0.79 3.85
C ALA A 47 -17.31 0.32 2.99
N ASP A 48 -18.49 0.83 3.38
CA ASP A 48 -19.17 1.91 2.65
C ASP A 48 -18.34 3.20 2.64
N ALA A 49 -17.79 3.59 3.79
CA ALA A 49 -16.93 4.76 3.92
C ALA A 49 -15.60 4.61 3.17
N SER A 50 -15.11 3.38 3.04
CA SER A 50 -13.94 3.02 2.22
C SER A 50 -14.26 2.88 0.73
N ARG A 51 -15.54 2.83 0.33
CA ARG A 51 -15.99 2.51 -1.03
C ARG A 51 -15.53 1.13 -1.52
N LEU A 52 -15.48 0.15 -0.62
CA LEU A 52 -15.09 -1.23 -0.91
C LEU A 52 -16.25 -2.18 -0.60
N SER A 53 -16.23 -3.39 -1.15
CA SER A 53 -17.12 -4.44 -0.65
C SER A 53 -16.74 -4.82 0.79
N PRO A 54 -17.69 -5.30 1.62
CA PRO A 54 -17.40 -5.72 2.99
C PRO A 54 -16.25 -6.74 3.09
N GLU A 55 -16.23 -7.73 2.21
CA GLU A 55 -15.20 -8.78 2.18
C GLU A 55 -13.85 -8.18 1.81
N ARG A 56 -13.83 -7.26 0.84
CA ARG A 56 -12.60 -6.61 0.40
C ARG A 56 -12.02 -5.71 1.49
N ALA A 57 -12.87 -4.95 2.18
CA ALA A 57 -12.46 -4.10 3.29
C ALA A 57 -11.92 -4.91 4.47
N ALA A 58 -12.57 -6.04 4.80
CA ALA A 58 -12.10 -6.98 5.83
C ALA A 58 -10.74 -7.60 5.47
N GLN A 59 -10.57 -8.06 4.23
CA GLN A 59 -9.31 -8.61 3.75
C GLN A 59 -8.20 -7.55 3.79
N MET A 60 -8.47 -6.34 3.30
CA MET A 60 -7.50 -5.25 3.30
C MET A 60 -7.04 -4.90 4.73
N ALA A 61 -7.97 -4.85 5.68
CA ALA A 61 -7.68 -4.65 7.08
C ALA A 61 -6.73 -5.71 7.65
N VAL A 62 -7.04 -6.99 7.44
CA VAL A 62 -6.21 -8.12 7.89
C VAL A 62 -4.82 -8.08 7.22
N ARG A 63 -4.76 -7.85 5.91
CA ARG A 63 -3.50 -7.82 5.16
C ARG A 63 -2.59 -6.67 5.55
N ALA A 64 -3.15 -5.48 5.82
CA ALA A 64 -2.38 -4.36 6.34
C ALA A 64 -1.76 -4.69 7.70
N ALA A 65 -2.51 -5.35 8.60
CA ALA A 65 -2.00 -5.78 9.90
C ALA A 65 -0.91 -6.84 9.77
N GLU A 66 -1.13 -7.89 8.97
CA GLU A 66 -0.17 -8.96 8.69
C GLU A 66 1.12 -8.39 8.09
N SER A 67 0.99 -7.58 7.03
CA SER A 67 2.12 -6.94 6.35
C SER A 67 2.96 -6.09 7.31
N ARG A 68 2.29 -5.31 8.17
CA ARG A 68 2.99 -4.41 9.09
C ARG A 68 3.65 -5.14 10.26
N ALA A 69 3.03 -6.23 10.73
CA ALA A 69 3.57 -7.07 11.77
C ALA A 69 4.80 -7.84 11.28
N ASP A 70 4.73 -8.40 10.07
CA ASP A 70 5.84 -9.08 9.40
C ASP A 70 7.03 -8.13 9.18
N ALA A 71 6.78 -6.94 8.61
CA ALA A 71 7.83 -5.93 8.42
C ALA A 71 8.52 -5.49 9.73
N LYS A 72 7.82 -5.63 10.87
CA LYS A 72 8.34 -5.35 12.21
C LYS A 72 8.87 -6.58 12.93
N ARG A 73 8.78 -7.75 12.31
CA ARG A 73 9.15 -9.06 12.88
C ARG A 73 8.50 -9.31 14.24
N LEU A 74 7.22 -8.96 14.36
CA LEU A 74 6.46 -9.23 15.58
C LEU A 74 6.15 -10.71 15.69
N GLU A 75 6.06 -11.23 16.91
CA GLU A 75 5.67 -12.62 17.16
C GLU A 75 4.14 -12.79 17.15
N ALA A 76 3.41 -11.74 17.54
CA ALA A 76 1.96 -11.75 17.59
C ALA A 76 1.33 -10.43 17.12
N ILE A 77 0.16 -10.52 16.49
CA ILE A 77 -0.73 -9.41 16.14
C ILE A 77 -1.78 -9.27 17.23
N THR A 78 -1.62 -8.25 18.08
CA THR A 78 -2.52 -7.96 19.20
C THR A 78 -3.56 -6.90 18.85
N GLU A 79 -4.64 -6.82 19.63
CA GLU A 79 -5.66 -5.76 19.47
C GLU A 79 -5.03 -4.36 19.57
N LEU A 80 -4.12 -4.17 20.53
CA LEU A 80 -3.40 -2.90 20.71
C LEU A 80 -2.61 -2.53 19.45
N PHE A 81 -1.92 -3.50 18.85
CA PHE A 81 -1.16 -3.28 17.62
C PHE A 81 -2.08 -2.83 16.47
N VAL A 82 -3.18 -3.53 16.25
CA VAL A 82 -4.16 -3.19 15.19
C VAL A 82 -4.71 -1.78 15.39
N ARG A 83 -5.08 -1.43 16.63
CA ARG A 83 -5.57 -0.09 16.96
C ARG A 83 -4.51 0.99 16.73
N THR A 84 -3.26 0.74 17.12
CA THR A 84 -2.17 1.69 16.87
C THR A 84 -1.85 1.81 15.38
N LEU A 85 -1.96 0.73 14.62
CA LEU A 85 -1.82 0.75 13.17
C LEU A 85 -2.91 1.62 12.52
N GLY A 86 -4.17 1.46 12.91
CA GLY A 86 -5.28 2.27 12.39
C GLY A 86 -5.03 3.77 12.43
N ARG A 87 -4.46 4.27 13.55
CA ARG A 87 -4.11 5.70 13.71
C ARG A 87 -3.03 6.19 12.74
N LYS A 88 -2.19 5.29 12.23
CA LYS A 88 -1.13 5.58 11.26
C LYS A 88 -1.62 5.48 9.82
N LEU A 89 -2.67 4.71 9.58
CA LEU A 89 -3.30 4.59 8.27
C LEU A 89 -4.11 5.84 7.97
N GLY A 90 -4.17 6.20 6.68
CA GLY A 90 -4.88 7.40 6.22
C GLY A 90 -6.39 7.19 6.14
N HIS A 91 -7.13 8.30 6.08
CA HIS A 91 -8.54 8.32 5.68
C HIS A 91 -8.80 7.41 4.48
N GLY A 92 -9.96 6.77 4.47
CA GLY A 92 -10.42 5.83 3.45
C GLY A 92 -9.97 4.39 3.67
N HIS A 93 -8.83 4.15 4.33
CA HIS A 93 -8.43 2.79 4.67
C HIS A 93 -9.37 2.19 5.73
N PRO A 94 -9.85 0.93 5.59
CA PRO A 94 -10.88 0.36 6.48
C PRO A 94 -10.48 0.24 7.96
N LEU A 95 -9.19 0.10 8.27
CA LEU A 95 -8.68 0.15 9.66
C LEU A 95 -8.43 1.56 10.21
N SER A 96 -8.48 2.61 9.40
CA SER A 96 -8.17 3.95 9.89
C SER A 96 -9.30 4.47 10.77
N ASP A 97 -8.94 5.06 11.91
CA ASP A 97 -9.88 5.79 12.78
C ASP A 97 -10.38 7.09 12.14
N ARG A 98 -9.80 7.47 11.00
CA ARG A 98 -10.21 8.65 10.21
C ARG A 98 -11.25 8.34 9.14
N THR A 99 -11.42 7.07 8.78
CA THR A 99 -12.35 6.68 7.73
C THR A 99 -13.78 6.89 8.20
N GLY A 100 -14.58 7.60 7.40
CA GLY A 100 -15.94 7.99 7.77
C GLY A 100 -16.05 9.26 8.63
N MET A 101 -14.93 9.96 8.91
CA MET A 101 -14.99 11.25 9.63
C MET A 101 -15.61 12.38 8.81
N ALA A 102 -15.50 12.31 7.48
CA ALA A 102 -16.03 13.30 6.55
C ALA A 102 -16.52 12.62 5.28
N GLU A 103 -17.64 13.12 4.76
CA GLU A 103 -18.20 12.69 3.48
C GLU A 103 -17.89 13.71 2.39
N PHE A 104 -17.63 13.22 1.19
CA PHE A 104 -17.24 14.03 0.04
C PHE A 104 -18.13 13.72 -1.17
N THR A 105 -18.53 14.79 -1.85
CA THR A 105 -19.20 14.70 -3.15
C THR A 105 -18.19 15.05 -4.23
N TRP A 106 -18.05 14.20 -5.24
CA TRP A 106 -17.18 14.46 -6.38
C TRP A 106 -18.00 15.01 -7.54
N THR A 107 -17.50 16.04 -8.22
CA THR A 107 -18.12 16.49 -9.47
C THR A 107 -17.89 15.48 -10.59
N VAL A 108 -18.71 15.54 -11.65
CA VAL A 108 -18.57 14.65 -12.81
C VAL A 108 -17.21 14.80 -13.46
N GLU A 109 -16.68 16.03 -13.52
CA GLU A 109 -15.36 16.33 -14.08
C GLU A 109 -14.23 15.76 -13.22
N ALA A 110 -14.36 15.80 -11.89
CA ALA A 110 -13.39 15.20 -10.99
C ALA A 110 -13.41 13.67 -11.05
N GLU A 111 -14.60 13.05 -11.16
CA GLU A 111 -14.73 11.61 -11.38
C GLU A 111 -14.11 11.18 -12.71
N ALA A 112 -14.34 11.94 -13.79
CA ALA A 112 -13.73 11.68 -15.09
C ALA A 112 -12.19 11.74 -15.03
N ARG A 113 -11.63 12.74 -14.33
CA ARG A 113 -10.19 12.86 -14.12
C ARG A 113 -9.62 11.73 -13.26
N LEU A 114 -10.36 11.27 -12.25
CA LEU A 114 -9.95 10.12 -11.45
C LEU A 114 -9.99 8.81 -12.24
N ALA A 115 -10.91 8.67 -13.21
CA ALA A 115 -11.02 7.47 -14.04
C ALA A 115 -9.78 7.22 -14.92
N GLU A 116 -9.01 8.26 -15.24
CA GLU A 116 -7.71 8.17 -15.93
C GLU A 116 -6.63 7.49 -15.08
N VAL A 117 -6.77 7.50 -13.75
CA VAL A 117 -5.88 6.78 -12.84
C VAL A 117 -6.12 5.27 -13.00
N PRO A 118 -5.06 4.44 -13.06
CA PRO A 118 -5.21 2.99 -13.09
C PRO A 118 -6.12 2.48 -11.97
N GLU A 119 -7.00 1.54 -12.30
CA GLU A 119 -8.08 1.08 -11.41
C GLU A 119 -7.59 0.71 -10.01
N PHE A 120 -6.49 -0.03 -9.91
CA PHE A 120 -5.90 -0.46 -8.64
C PHE A 120 -5.45 0.68 -7.70
N CYS A 121 -5.26 1.90 -8.24
CA CYS A 121 -4.86 3.09 -7.49
C CYS A 121 -6.01 4.07 -7.27
N ARG A 122 -7.20 3.87 -7.86
CA ARG A 122 -8.26 4.90 -7.89
C ARG A 122 -8.76 5.25 -6.49
N ASP A 123 -9.16 4.26 -5.69
CA ASP A 123 -9.64 4.51 -4.33
C ASP A 123 -8.54 5.10 -3.45
N LEU A 124 -7.33 4.59 -3.57
CA LEU A 124 -6.18 5.14 -2.84
C LEU A 124 -5.90 6.59 -3.23
N THR A 125 -6.04 6.95 -4.51
CA THR A 125 -5.90 8.34 -4.97
C THR A 125 -7.03 9.21 -4.45
N ARG A 126 -8.28 8.74 -4.56
CA ARG A 126 -9.47 9.38 -4.03
C ARG A 126 -9.30 9.75 -2.57
N TRP A 127 -8.94 8.76 -1.75
CA TRP A 127 -8.74 8.94 -0.32
C TRP A 127 -7.68 10.02 0.01
N ARG A 128 -6.61 10.10 -0.80
CA ARG A 128 -5.54 11.11 -0.61
C ARG A 128 -5.98 12.50 -1.03
N VAL A 129 -6.84 12.64 -2.04
CA VAL A 129 -7.44 13.91 -2.44
C VAL A 129 -8.43 14.37 -1.36
N GLU A 130 -9.37 13.52 -0.96
CA GLU A 130 -10.37 13.81 0.08
C GLU A 130 -9.71 14.23 1.40
N TRP A 131 -8.69 13.48 1.85
CA TRP A 131 -7.98 13.83 3.06
C TRP A 131 -7.21 15.15 2.94
N THR A 132 -6.76 15.51 1.73
CA THR A 132 -6.11 16.79 1.49
C THR A 132 -7.13 17.92 1.53
N ALA A 133 -8.31 17.73 0.93
CA ALA A 133 -9.42 18.68 1.01
C ALA A 133 -9.84 18.94 2.47
N HIS A 134 -10.00 17.88 3.27
CA HIS A 134 -10.27 17.99 4.70
C HIS A 134 -9.20 18.81 5.43
N LYS A 135 -7.92 18.41 5.31
CA LYS A 135 -6.83 19.03 6.06
C LYS A 135 -6.59 20.50 5.71
N LEU A 136 -6.85 20.88 4.47
CA LEU A 136 -6.63 22.24 3.98
C LEU A 136 -7.90 23.10 4.02
N GLY A 137 -9.04 22.55 4.46
CA GLY A 137 -10.31 23.27 4.52
C GLY A 137 -10.86 23.67 3.16
N LEU A 138 -10.66 22.85 2.12
CA LEU A 138 -11.08 23.13 0.74
C LEU A 138 -12.58 22.84 0.48
N GLY A 139 -13.33 22.46 1.51
CA GLY A 139 -14.71 22.03 1.42
C GLY A 139 -14.88 20.52 1.16
N THR A 140 -16.13 20.08 1.08
CA THR A 140 -16.51 18.65 0.89
C THR A 140 -16.88 18.32 -0.55
N THR A 141 -16.87 19.30 -1.46
CA THR A 141 -17.05 19.07 -2.89
C THR A 141 -15.70 18.96 -3.57
N ILE A 142 -15.36 17.77 -4.07
CA ILE A 142 -14.13 17.53 -4.81
C ILE A 142 -14.33 17.90 -6.28
N THR A 143 -13.65 18.97 -6.70
CA THR A 143 -13.57 19.44 -8.08
C THR A 143 -12.20 19.11 -8.68
N PRO A 144 -11.99 19.25 -10.01
CA PRO A 144 -10.66 19.12 -10.62
C PRO A 144 -9.60 20.04 -9.98
N GLU A 145 -9.97 21.23 -9.52
CA GLU A 145 -9.08 22.18 -8.85
C GLU A 145 -8.62 21.64 -7.50
N VAL A 146 -9.52 21.02 -6.73
CA VAL A 146 -9.17 20.36 -5.46
C VAL A 146 -8.22 19.18 -5.69
N MET A 147 -8.46 18.38 -6.74
CA MET A 147 -7.52 17.32 -7.15
C MET A 147 -6.15 17.92 -7.52
N GLN A 148 -6.13 19.03 -8.25
CA GLN A 148 -4.92 19.68 -8.72
C GLN A 148 -4.03 20.13 -7.55
N VAL A 149 -4.61 20.65 -6.46
CA VAL A 149 -3.86 20.98 -5.23
C VAL A 149 -3.07 19.76 -4.74
N LYS A 150 -3.69 18.58 -4.69
CA LYS A 150 -2.99 17.36 -4.28
C LYS A 150 -1.91 16.95 -5.27
N TYR A 151 -2.18 17.05 -6.57
CA TYR A 151 -1.22 16.66 -7.61
C TYR A 151 0.02 17.56 -7.61
N GLU A 152 -0.14 18.86 -7.35
CA GLU A 152 0.97 19.79 -7.17
C GLU A 152 1.81 19.46 -5.94
N MET A 153 1.17 19.11 -4.81
CA MET A 153 1.88 18.65 -3.62
C MET A 153 2.69 17.38 -3.91
N TRP A 154 2.11 16.44 -4.64
CA TRP A 154 2.84 15.25 -5.07
C TRP A 154 3.98 15.59 -6.04
N GLY A 155 3.77 16.49 -6.99
CA GLY A 155 4.80 16.91 -7.94
C GLY A 155 6.03 17.50 -7.25
N LYS A 156 5.83 18.36 -6.24
CA LYS A 156 6.92 18.91 -5.42
C LYS A 156 7.73 17.80 -4.74
N VAL A 157 7.06 16.81 -4.14
CA VAL A 157 7.72 15.68 -3.49
C VAL A 157 8.44 14.79 -4.51
N SER A 158 7.79 14.48 -5.64
CA SER A 158 8.34 13.66 -6.73
C SER A 158 9.65 14.24 -7.25
N HIS A 159 9.64 15.54 -7.53
CA HIS A 159 10.81 16.26 -8.03
C HIS A 159 11.96 16.21 -7.03
N ASN A 160 11.71 16.54 -5.75
CA ASN A 160 12.72 16.48 -4.70
C ASN A 160 13.35 15.08 -4.55
N ILE A 161 12.55 14.01 -4.68
CA ILE A 161 13.05 12.64 -4.63
C ILE A 161 13.95 12.31 -5.83
N ARG A 162 13.63 12.86 -7.01
CA ARG A 162 14.39 12.61 -8.25
C ARG A 162 15.69 13.41 -8.31
N GLU A 163 15.74 14.59 -7.71
CA GLU A 163 16.93 15.46 -7.73
C GLU A 163 17.98 15.08 -6.70
N ARG A 164 17.59 14.42 -5.60
CA ARG A 164 18.56 14.03 -4.56
C ARG A 164 19.49 12.91 -5.07
N GLU A 165 20.73 12.95 -4.61
CA GLU A 165 21.64 11.81 -4.76
C GLU A 165 21.11 10.61 -3.97
N ARG A 166 21.06 9.44 -4.62
CA ARG A 166 20.48 8.22 -4.06
C ARG A 166 21.18 6.98 -4.59
N GLU A 167 21.36 6.00 -3.72
CA GLU A 167 21.80 4.65 -4.12
C GLU A 167 20.60 3.85 -4.63
N GLY A 168 20.23 4.06 -5.89
CA GLY A 168 19.15 3.34 -6.56
C GLY A 168 19.47 1.86 -6.79
N LEU A 169 18.44 1.05 -7.07
CA LEU A 169 18.63 -0.29 -7.62
C LEU A 169 18.71 -0.21 -9.15
N PRO A 170 19.44 -1.12 -9.83
CA PRO A 170 19.28 -1.29 -11.27
C PRO A 170 17.86 -1.74 -11.62
N TRP A 171 17.41 -1.40 -12.83
CA TRP A 171 16.10 -1.78 -13.38
C TRP A 171 16.31 -2.53 -14.70
N THR A 172 15.48 -3.53 -14.97
CA THR A 172 15.38 -4.13 -16.30
C THR A 172 14.69 -3.19 -17.29
N ASP A 173 14.93 -3.36 -18.59
CA ASP A 173 14.30 -2.54 -19.64
C ASP A 173 12.76 -2.65 -19.60
N GLY A 174 12.23 -3.85 -19.33
CA GLY A 174 10.79 -4.08 -19.18
C GLY A 174 10.18 -3.27 -18.04
N ALA A 175 10.77 -3.37 -16.85
CA ALA A 175 10.32 -2.61 -15.68
C ALA A 175 10.45 -1.10 -15.89
N LEU A 176 11.54 -0.64 -16.53
CA LEU A 176 11.75 0.77 -16.84
C LEU A 176 10.70 1.31 -17.82
N ALA A 177 10.36 0.53 -18.86
CA ALA A 177 9.32 0.90 -19.81
C ALA A 177 7.93 1.00 -19.16
N ARG A 178 7.66 0.20 -18.13
CA ARG A 178 6.44 0.32 -17.30
C ARG A 178 6.47 1.58 -16.44
N PHE A 179 7.58 1.81 -15.76
CA PHE A 179 7.78 2.97 -14.90
C PHE A 179 7.65 4.30 -15.67
N ALA A 180 8.17 4.36 -16.90
CA ALA A 180 8.10 5.54 -17.75
C ALA A 180 6.66 5.98 -18.13
N ARG A 181 5.65 5.11 -17.97
CA ARG A 181 4.23 5.45 -18.19
C ARG A 181 3.57 6.13 -16.99
N ILE A 182 4.23 6.12 -15.84
CA ILE A 182 3.72 6.74 -14.63
C ILE A 182 3.81 8.26 -14.78
N PRO A 183 2.77 9.04 -14.41
CA PRO A 183 2.84 10.49 -14.49
C PRO A 183 3.99 11.09 -13.67
N ASP A 184 4.71 12.06 -14.23
CA ASP A 184 5.90 12.67 -13.63
C ASP A 184 5.68 13.17 -12.19
N PHE A 185 4.49 13.70 -11.89
CA PHE A 185 4.18 14.26 -10.57
C PHE A 185 4.09 13.20 -9.44
N VAL A 186 4.12 11.90 -9.74
CA VAL A 186 4.21 10.82 -8.74
C VAL A 186 5.38 9.85 -8.97
N GLN A 187 6.11 9.97 -10.08
CA GLN A 187 7.21 9.07 -10.42
C GLN A 187 8.24 8.92 -9.29
N GLY A 188 8.65 10.01 -8.63
CA GLY A 188 9.64 9.96 -7.55
C GLY A 188 9.17 9.10 -6.37
N GLN A 189 7.93 9.28 -5.92
CA GLN A 189 7.35 8.46 -4.85
C GLN A 189 7.22 7.00 -5.28
N VAL A 190 6.79 6.73 -6.51
CA VAL A 190 6.70 5.34 -7.00
C VAL A 190 8.08 4.69 -7.10
N LEU A 191 9.11 5.42 -7.53
CA LEU A 191 10.49 4.95 -7.57
C LEU A 191 10.97 4.52 -6.19
N GLU A 192 10.78 5.38 -5.18
CA GLU A 192 11.11 5.07 -3.78
C GLU A 192 10.35 3.85 -3.27
N ALA A 193 9.05 3.79 -3.54
CA ALA A 193 8.21 2.72 -3.02
C ALA A 193 8.57 1.37 -3.67
N VAL A 194 8.79 1.33 -4.99
CA VAL A 194 9.17 0.11 -5.71
C VAL A 194 10.55 -0.36 -5.26
N GLU A 195 11.57 0.49 -5.25
CA GLU A 195 12.90 0.06 -4.83
C GLU A 195 12.97 -0.24 -3.32
N GLY A 196 12.21 0.47 -2.49
CA GLY A 196 12.11 0.19 -1.06
C GLY A 196 11.53 -1.20 -0.80
N ASN A 197 10.46 -1.55 -1.53
CA ASN A 197 9.88 -2.89 -1.45
C ASN A 197 10.80 -3.94 -2.07
N ALA A 198 11.48 -3.65 -3.18
CA ALA A 198 12.47 -4.56 -3.75
C ALA A 198 13.55 -4.93 -2.72
N ARG A 199 14.12 -3.94 -2.02
CA ARG A 199 15.08 -4.18 -0.93
C ARG A 199 14.45 -4.98 0.22
N ALA A 200 13.21 -4.68 0.60
CA ALA A 200 12.51 -5.42 1.66
C ALA A 200 12.28 -6.90 1.29
N MET A 201 12.07 -7.19 0.00
CA MET A 201 11.99 -8.54 -0.56
C MET A 201 13.36 -9.20 -0.77
N GLY A 202 14.46 -8.50 -0.50
CA GLY A 202 15.83 -8.98 -0.74
C GLY A 202 16.27 -8.92 -2.21
N ALA A 203 15.50 -8.27 -3.08
CA ALA A 203 15.86 -8.07 -4.47
C ALA A 203 16.94 -6.99 -4.62
N THR A 204 17.90 -7.25 -5.52
CA THR A 204 18.98 -6.32 -5.89
C THR A 204 18.79 -5.71 -7.28
N LEU A 205 17.71 -6.09 -7.98
CA LEU A 205 17.32 -5.64 -9.32
C LEU A 205 15.81 -5.48 -9.34
N VAL A 206 15.32 -4.42 -9.98
CA VAL A 206 13.89 -4.22 -10.23
C VAL A 206 13.52 -4.79 -11.60
N ASP A 207 12.86 -5.93 -11.59
CA ASP A 207 12.26 -6.57 -12.77
C ASP A 207 10.72 -6.46 -12.75
N ASP A 208 10.07 -7.02 -13.77
CA ASP A 208 8.62 -7.00 -13.87
C ASP A 208 7.92 -7.71 -12.70
N ALA A 209 8.51 -8.79 -12.18
CA ALA A 209 7.96 -9.56 -11.06
C ALA A 209 8.01 -8.75 -9.75
N VAL A 210 9.09 -7.98 -9.53
CA VAL A 210 9.18 -7.03 -8.42
C VAL A 210 8.08 -5.97 -8.56
N VAL A 211 7.91 -5.36 -9.73
CA VAL A 211 6.87 -4.34 -9.95
C VAL A 211 5.47 -4.92 -9.70
N ASP A 212 5.18 -6.11 -10.22
CA ASP A 212 3.90 -6.79 -10.00
C ASP A 212 3.66 -7.12 -8.53
N GLY A 213 4.67 -7.61 -7.82
CA GLY A 213 4.60 -7.89 -6.39
C GLY A 213 4.30 -6.65 -5.56
N VAL A 214 4.91 -5.50 -5.91
CA VAL A 214 4.64 -4.22 -5.23
C VAL A 214 3.22 -3.74 -5.48
N ILE A 215 2.75 -3.81 -6.73
CA ILE A 215 1.36 -3.46 -7.08
C ILE A 215 0.38 -4.34 -6.31
N GLN A 216 0.62 -5.65 -6.30
CA GLN A 216 -0.25 -6.60 -5.60
C GLN A 216 -0.27 -6.34 -4.10
N ARG A 217 0.87 -5.95 -3.51
CA ARG A 217 0.93 -5.54 -2.09
C ARG A 217 0.08 -4.31 -1.82
N TRP A 218 0.16 -3.27 -2.65
CA TRP A 218 -0.68 -2.07 -2.49
C TRP A 218 -2.16 -2.37 -2.64
N ILE A 219 -2.51 -3.24 -3.58
CA ILE A 219 -3.86 -3.77 -3.72
C ILE A 219 -4.23 -4.41 -2.39
N ASP A 220 -3.49 -5.39 -1.91
CA ASP A 220 -3.88 -6.18 -0.75
C ASP A 220 -3.92 -5.40 0.55
N THR A 221 -3.01 -4.45 0.79
CA THR A 221 -2.92 -3.74 2.06
C THR A 221 -3.57 -2.36 2.04
N GLY A 222 -3.85 -1.79 0.86
CA GLY A 222 -4.33 -0.40 0.76
C GLY A 222 -3.35 0.65 1.30
N ASP A 223 -2.05 0.31 1.42
CA ASP A 223 -1.03 1.20 1.97
C ASP A 223 0.13 1.43 0.98
N PHE A 224 0.09 2.58 0.29
CA PHE A 224 1.19 3.03 -0.58
C PHE A 224 2.50 3.36 0.17
N HIS A 225 2.46 3.54 1.49
CA HIS A 225 3.59 4.03 2.27
C HIS A 225 4.29 2.95 3.09
N GLU A 226 4.14 1.68 2.71
CA GLU A 226 4.89 0.57 3.28
C GLU A 226 6.36 0.63 2.85
N GLY A 227 7.10 1.50 3.54
CA GLY A 227 8.54 1.63 3.55
C GLY A 227 8.95 2.39 4.81
N LEU A 228 10.22 2.30 5.21
CA LEU A 228 10.82 3.14 6.27
C LEU A 228 10.69 4.65 6.00
N TYR A 229 10.16 5.03 4.84
CA TYR A 229 10.03 6.38 4.29
C TYR A 229 8.58 6.81 4.05
N GLY A 230 7.59 6.23 4.77
CA GLY A 230 6.29 6.88 4.87
C GLY A 230 6.50 8.33 5.30
N PHE A 231 6.08 9.28 4.46
CA PHE A 231 6.39 10.71 4.61
C PHE A 231 6.11 11.16 6.04
N ARG A 232 7.17 11.61 6.73
CA ARG A 232 7.04 12.33 8.00
C ARG A 232 6.46 13.71 7.75
#